data_AF-R7U265-F1
#
_entry.id   AF-R7U265-F1
#
_cell.length_a   1.000
_cell.length_b   1.000
_cell.length_c   1.000
_cell.angle_alpha   90.00
_cell.angle_beta   90.00
_cell.angle_gamma   90.00
#
_symmetry.space_group_name_H-M   'P 1'
#
loop_
_entity.id
_entity.type
_entity.pdbx_description
1 polymer ?
#
loop_
_entity_poly.entity_id
_entity_poly.type
_entity_poly.pdbx_seq_one_letter_code
_entity_poly.pdbx_strand_id
1 'polypeptide(L)'
;VGDSVTVSNDVIVGDNLTVNDQLNVGRNLEVSGDVSVSGQGSFDKGATLYADSLSGLALRANGRVEINGTTEVAGTAKFTQGLDVVNNTLTADSVDVRGNGRINQDLQVIGGLTFANNHRVTGIEDDYDLGGAASSHERLPTQKAVKDYVDLHASPFGFGGRTFTVRDQEAFEQVFGSGSETTIAPYTTILLMPPAESAQPNAVVVGNDPGIASPNEWPAVSSYVLKNSVRLSNGVSIIGFNIRTTIVVKERAEHRFIIEGSSAADTTYGVHCEGWTFNGGALEFQGNGGAFYLTHAENCVLNCAM
;
A
#
# COMPACT_ATOMS: atom_id res chain seq x y z
N VAL A 1 49.29 -5.63 85.93
CA VAL A 1 48.12 -6.54 85.93
C VAL A 1 48.11 -7.16 84.56
N GLY A 2 47.95 -8.48 84.41
CA GLY A 2 48.18 -9.15 83.13
C GLY A 2 47.19 -8.69 82.06
N ASP A 3 47.69 -8.11 80.97
CA ASP A 3 46.87 -7.50 79.90
C ASP A 3 46.25 -8.53 78.93
N SER A 4 46.48 -9.82 79.19
CA SER A 4 46.04 -10.92 78.32
C SER A 4 45.42 -12.06 79.11
N VAL A 5 44.25 -12.51 78.70
CA VAL A 5 43.65 -13.77 79.13
C VAL A 5 43.81 -14.78 77.99
N THR A 6 44.45 -15.91 78.26
CA THR A 6 44.53 -17.05 77.34
C THR A 6 43.65 -18.17 77.87
N VAL A 7 42.77 -18.70 77.03
CA VAL A 7 41.92 -19.85 77.35
C VAL A 7 42.22 -20.96 76.36
N SER A 8 42.51 -22.16 76.87
CA SER A 8 42.96 -23.30 76.06
C SER A 8 41.82 -24.10 75.43
N ASN A 9 40.60 -23.88 75.89
CA ASN A 9 39.39 -24.62 75.51
C ASN A 9 38.27 -23.59 75.20
N ASP A 10 37.07 -23.81 75.73
CA ASP A 10 35.91 -23.00 75.42
C ASP A 10 35.78 -21.80 76.37
N VAL A 11 35.32 -20.67 75.82
CA VAL A 11 34.88 -19.51 76.59
C VAL A 11 33.38 -19.38 76.40
N ILE A 12 32.64 -19.44 77.51
CA ILE A 12 31.21 -19.16 77.55
C ILE A 12 31.03 -17.84 78.30
N VAL A 13 30.47 -16.83 77.63
CA VAL A 13 30.10 -15.55 78.25
C VAL A 13 28.59 -15.56 78.46
N GLY A 14 28.14 -15.46 79.72
CA GLY A 14 26.72 -15.62 80.07
C GLY A 14 25.81 -14.49 79.60
N ASP A 15 26.34 -13.26 79.51
CA ASP A 15 25.63 -12.07 79.03
C ASP A 15 26.33 -11.50 77.79
N ASN A 16 27.02 -10.37 77.93
CA ASN A 16 27.63 -9.65 76.81
C ASN A 16 29.15 -9.79 76.79
N LEU A 17 29.71 -10.09 75.62
CA LEU A 17 31.13 -9.90 75.33
C LEU A 17 31.31 -8.55 74.62
N THR A 18 32.00 -7.60 75.26
CA THR A 18 32.42 -6.35 74.62
C THR A 18 33.89 -6.42 74.26
N VAL A 19 34.22 -6.23 72.98
CA VAL A 19 35.60 -6.14 72.48
C VAL A 19 35.80 -4.71 71.97
N ASN A 20 36.62 -3.92 72.68
CA ASN A 20 36.75 -2.49 72.40
C ASN A 20 37.63 -2.16 71.17
N ASP A 21 38.57 -3.04 70.83
CA ASP A 21 39.54 -2.79 69.75
C ASP A 21 39.37 -3.75 68.56
N GLN A 22 39.80 -5.01 68.72
CA GLN A 22 39.82 -5.97 67.62
C GLN A 22 39.35 -7.36 68.06
N LEU A 23 38.42 -7.93 67.28
CA LEU A 23 38.06 -9.35 67.33
C LEU A 23 38.64 -10.06 66.10
N ASN A 24 39.64 -10.90 66.30
CA ASN A 24 40.19 -11.77 65.26
C ASN A 24 39.62 -13.19 65.41
N VAL A 25 38.85 -13.65 64.42
CA VAL A 25 38.27 -15.00 64.42
C VAL A 25 39.00 -15.87 63.41
N GLY A 26 39.73 -16.88 63.89
CA GLY A 26 40.64 -17.67 63.05
C GLY A 26 39.96 -18.66 62.10
N ARG A 27 38.67 -18.95 62.26
CA ARG A 27 37.91 -19.88 61.39
C ARG A 27 36.54 -19.33 61.01
N ASN A 28 35.56 -19.51 61.88
CA ASN A 28 34.16 -19.14 61.62
C ASN A 28 33.68 -18.23 62.74
N LEU A 29 33.01 -17.13 62.37
CA LEU A 29 32.16 -16.36 63.26
C LEU A 29 30.71 -16.61 62.84
N GLU A 30 29.94 -17.25 63.72
CA GLU A 30 28.50 -17.41 63.54
C GLU A 30 27.80 -16.39 64.44
N VAL A 31 26.93 -15.56 63.85
CA VAL A 31 26.10 -14.60 64.58
C VAL A 31 24.66 -14.95 64.26
N SER A 32 23.92 -15.37 65.28
CA SER A 32 22.51 -15.78 65.14
C SER A 32 21.52 -14.61 65.20
N GLY A 33 21.99 -13.41 65.54
CA GLY A 33 21.23 -12.16 65.54
C GLY A 33 21.76 -11.16 64.51
N ASP A 34 21.38 -9.89 64.68
CA ASP A 34 21.77 -8.82 63.77
C ASP A 34 23.27 -8.51 63.88
N VAL A 35 23.92 -8.34 62.72
CA VAL A 35 25.27 -7.80 62.62
C VAL A 35 25.17 -6.36 62.12
N SER A 36 25.55 -5.40 62.94
CA SER A 36 25.66 -3.99 62.53
C SER A 36 27.14 -3.64 62.33
N VAL A 37 27.49 -3.17 61.13
CA VAL A 37 28.83 -2.68 60.78
C VAL A 37 28.71 -1.19 60.50
N SER A 38 29.18 -0.34 61.42
CA SER A 38 29.13 1.13 61.29
C SER A 38 30.25 1.72 60.43
N GLY A 39 30.91 0.90 59.62
CA GLY A 39 32.05 1.26 58.77
C GLY A 39 32.12 0.40 57.50
N GLN A 40 33.32 0.24 56.93
CA GLN A 40 33.51 -0.62 55.76
C GLN A 40 33.69 -2.09 56.17
N GLY A 41 32.85 -2.99 55.65
CA GLY A 41 33.07 -4.43 55.68
C GLY A 41 33.76 -4.91 54.39
N SER A 42 34.81 -5.72 54.51
CA SER A 42 35.43 -6.43 53.37
C SER A 42 35.20 -7.93 53.51
N PHE A 43 34.74 -8.57 52.44
CA PHE A 43 34.56 -10.01 52.37
C PHE A 43 35.41 -10.54 51.21
N ASP A 44 36.57 -11.12 51.53
CA ASP A 44 37.56 -11.53 50.52
C ASP A 44 37.15 -12.80 49.76
N LYS A 45 36.16 -13.53 50.27
CA LYS A 45 35.50 -14.67 49.61
C LYS A 45 34.00 -14.39 49.57
N GLY A 46 33.31 -14.89 48.54
CA GLY A 46 31.92 -14.55 48.21
C GLY A 46 31.04 -14.41 49.46
N ALA A 47 30.44 -13.23 49.60
CA ALA A 47 29.45 -12.95 50.63
C ALA A 47 28.06 -12.99 50.00
N THR A 48 27.15 -13.74 50.60
CA THR A 48 25.73 -13.66 50.29
C THR A 48 25.13 -12.63 51.23
N LEU A 49 24.76 -11.47 50.70
CA LEU A 49 24.11 -10.42 51.47
C LEU A 49 22.60 -10.52 51.26
N TYR A 50 21.87 -10.88 52.30
CA TYR A 50 20.42 -10.76 52.33
C TYR A 50 20.10 -9.41 52.98
N ALA A 51 19.68 -8.43 52.19
CA ALA A 51 19.29 -7.12 52.70
C ALA A 51 17.96 -6.71 52.08
N ASP A 52 17.03 -6.23 52.91
CA ASP A 52 15.77 -5.63 52.46
C ASP A 52 15.99 -4.26 51.80
N SER A 53 17.15 -3.63 52.02
CA SER A 53 17.60 -2.40 51.35
C SER A 53 19.12 -2.27 51.37
N LEU A 54 19.72 -1.94 50.22
CA LEU A 54 21.13 -1.54 50.06
C LEU A 54 21.30 -0.02 49.90
N SER A 55 20.35 0.76 50.41
CA SER A 55 20.37 2.22 50.29
C SER A 55 21.65 2.83 50.88
N GLY A 56 22.46 3.49 50.05
CA GLY A 56 23.63 4.26 50.48
C GLY A 56 24.96 3.49 50.53
N LEU A 57 24.98 2.20 50.18
CA LEU A 57 26.19 1.38 50.12
C LEU A 57 26.61 1.16 48.66
N ALA A 58 27.91 1.34 48.37
CA ALA A 58 28.47 0.97 47.07
C ALA A 58 28.68 -0.54 47.01
N LEU A 59 27.88 -1.25 46.20
CA LEU A 59 28.11 -2.67 45.91
C LEU A 59 29.17 -2.78 44.82
N ARG A 60 30.37 -3.28 45.19
CA ARG A 60 31.41 -3.66 44.23
C ARG A 60 31.54 -5.18 44.21
N ALA A 61 30.96 -5.82 43.20
CA ALA A 61 31.13 -7.25 42.96
C ALA A 61 32.10 -7.48 41.79
N ASN A 62 33.09 -8.35 41.98
CA ASN A 62 33.98 -8.80 40.90
C ASN A 62 33.41 -10.01 40.13
N GLY A 63 32.22 -10.49 40.52
CA GLY A 63 31.52 -11.64 39.94
C GLY A 63 30.10 -11.30 39.50
N ARG A 64 29.31 -12.34 39.19
CA ARG A 64 27.88 -12.19 38.84
C ARG A 64 27.10 -11.61 40.02
N VAL A 65 26.28 -10.60 39.75
CA VAL A 65 25.25 -10.10 40.65
C VAL A 65 23.89 -10.46 40.06
N GLU A 66 23.06 -11.11 40.85
CA GLU A 66 21.68 -11.45 40.50
C GLU A 66 20.75 -10.69 41.45
N ILE A 67 19.80 -9.93 40.88
CA ILE A 67 18.80 -9.17 41.63
C ILE A 67 17.44 -9.72 41.21
N ASN A 68 16.78 -10.45 42.10
CA ASN A 68 15.49 -11.11 41.84
C ASN A 68 14.28 -10.16 41.99
N GLY A 69 14.51 -8.86 42.07
CA GLY A 69 13.49 -7.82 42.22
C GLY A 69 13.76 -6.62 41.33
N THR A 70 12.96 -5.57 41.50
CA THR A 70 13.13 -4.32 40.76
C THR A 70 14.46 -3.67 41.12
N THR A 71 15.20 -3.21 40.12
CA THR A 71 16.40 -2.38 40.29
C THR A 71 16.09 -0.98 39.77
N GLU A 72 16.24 0.03 40.64
CA GLU A 72 16.22 1.44 40.24
C GLU A 72 17.66 1.96 40.23
N VAL A 73 18.05 2.63 39.15
CA VAL A 73 19.35 3.31 39.05
C VAL A 73 19.08 4.81 38.91
N ALA A 74 19.24 5.55 39.99
CA ALA A 74 19.03 7.01 40.03
C ALA A 74 20.10 7.83 39.27
N GLY A 75 21.01 7.17 38.55
CA GLY A 75 22.11 7.77 37.82
C GLY A 75 22.47 6.99 36.56
N THR A 76 23.69 7.17 36.05
CA THR A 76 24.13 6.49 34.82
C THR A 76 24.46 5.01 35.07
N ALA A 77 23.80 4.11 34.36
CA ALA A 77 24.25 2.73 34.20
C ALA A 77 25.08 2.58 32.92
N LYS A 78 26.21 1.88 33.00
CA LYS A 78 27.05 1.55 31.84
C LYS A 78 27.26 0.04 31.77
N PHE A 79 26.71 -0.58 30.72
CA PHE A 79 26.96 -1.98 30.37
C PHE A 79 28.04 -2.02 29.29
N THR A 80 29.19 -2.64 29.58
CA THR A 80 30.35 -2.66 28.66
C THR A 80 30.40 -3.89 27.76
N GLN A 81 29.55 -4.88 28.03
CA GLN A 81 29.36 -6.08 27.21
C GLN A 81 27.99 -5.97 26.51
N GLY A 82 27.18 -7.03 26.53
CA GLY A 82 25.79 -6.99 26.07
C GLY A 82 24.81 -6.63 27.20
N LEU A 83 23.68 -6.03 26.81
CA LEU A 83 22.48 -5.88 27.62
C LEU A 83 21.34 -6.61 26.87
N ASP A 84 20.77 -7.63 27.49
CA ASP A 84 19.59 -8.32 26.97
C ASP A 84 18.35 -7.84 27.75
N VAL A 85 17.36 -7.30 27.04
CA VAL A 85 16.10 -6.81 27.61
C VAL A 85 14.97 -7.59 26.96
N VAL A 86 14.35 -8.50 27.72
CA VAL A 86 13.39 -9.48 27.18
C VAL A 86 11.99 -8.89 26.98
N ASN A 87 11.68 -7.78 27.66
CA ASN A 87 10.38 -7.11 27.59
C ASN A 87 10.51 -5.75 26.92
N ASN A 88 9.96 -4.70 27.54
CA ASN A 88 9.90 -3.36 26.97
C ASN A 88 11.06 -2.51 27.46
N THR A 89 11.56 -1.64 26.57
CA THR A 89 12.43 -0.53 26.94
C THR A 89 11.65 0.77 26.69
N LEU A 90 11.46 1.58 27.72
CA LEU A 90 10.95 2.94 27.60
C LEU A 90 12.11 3.91 27.78
N THR A 91 12.35 4.77 26.80
CA THR A 91 13.37 5.83 26.88
C THR A 91 12.68 7.18 26.73
N ALA A 92 12.96 8.11 27.64
CA ALA A 92 12.26 9.40 27.68
C ALA A 92 12.77 10.44 26.67
N ASP A 93 13.99 10.29 26.18
CA ASP A 93 14.64 11.28 25.31
C ASP A 93 15.18 10.65 24.02
N SER A 94 16.35 10.02 24.07
CA SER A 94 17.05 9.56 22.87
C SER A 94 17.66 8.17 23.04
N VAL A 95 17.69 7.43 21.94
CA VAL A 95 18.41 6.16 21.80
C VAL A 95 19.40 6.29 20.66
N ASP A 96 20.70 6.18 20.95
CA ASP A 96 21.79 6.17 19.95
C ASP A 96 22.29 4.74 19.76
N VAL A 97 22.15 4.20 18.55
CA VAL A 97 22.58 2.85 18.17
C VAL A 97 23.73 2.98 17.16
N ARG A 98 24.97 2.76 17.60
CA ARG A 98 26.18 2.88 16.76
C ARG A 98 26.54 1.63 15.97
N GLY A 99 25.65 0.64 15.96
CA GLY A 99 25.81 -0.63 15.25
C GLY A 99 24.50 -1.03 14.55
N ASN A 100 24.30 -2.33 14.35
CA ASN A 100 23.09 -2.82 13.72
C ASN A 100 21.90 -2.75 14.69
N GLY A 101 20.84 -2.04 14.31
CA GLY A 101 19.52 -2.11 14.94
C GLY A 101 18.57 -2.95 14.10
N ARG A 102 17.79 -3.84 14.73
CA ARG A 102 16.75 -4.62 14.06
C ARG A 102 15.43 -4.45 14.80
N ILE A 103 14.41 -4.00 14.08
CA ILE A 103 13.02 -3.94 14.55
C ILE A 103 12.28 -5.07 13.83
N ASN A 104 11.71 -6.01 14.59
CA ASN A 104 11.05 -7.21 14.04
C ASN A 104 9.53 -7.04 13.88
N GLN A 105 8.98 -5.94 14.37
CA GLN A 105 7.56 -5.60 14.35
C GLN A 105 7.39 -4.22 13.70
N ASP A 106 6.24 -3.59 13.92
CA ASP A 106 5.95 -2.26 13.39
C ASP A 106 6.84 -1.19 14.02
N LEU A 107 7.28 -0.24 13.19
CA LEU A 107 7.94 0.99 13.59
C LEU A 107 6.99 2.16 13.31
N GLN A 108 6.54 2.85 14.36
CA GLN A 108 5.83 4.12 14.23
C GLN A 108 6.82 5.29 14.34
N VAL A 109 6.90 6.11 13.29
CA VAL A 109 7.68 7.37 13.28
C VAL A 109 6.70 8.54 13.22
N ILE A 110 6.66 9.36 14.27
CA ILE A 110 5.74 10.51 14.38
C ILE A 110 6.32 11.76 13.69
N GLY A 111 7.65 11.86 13.58
CA GLY A 111 8.38 12.96 12.94
C GLY A 111 9.03 12.58 11.62
N GLY A 112 10.08 13.31 11.24
CA GLY A 112 10.86 13.00 10.04
C GLY A 112 11.86 11.87 10.24
N LEU A 113 12.01 11.00 9.24
CA LEU A 113 13.04 9.97 9.16
C LEU A 113 14.18 10.44 8.24
N THR A 114 15.43 10.39 8.70
CA THR A 114 16.60 10.75 7.88
C THR A 114 17.48 9.52 7.68
N PHE A 115 17.83 9.22 6.42
CA PHE A 115 18.72 8.13 6.05
C PHE A 115 20.18 8.61 5.94
N ALA A 116 21.13 7.67 5.88
CA ALA A 116 22.59 7.94 5.92
C ALA A 116 23.12 8.88 4.82
N ASN A 117 22.36 9.15 3.76
CA ASN A 117 22.70 10.09 2.68
C ASN A 117 21.92 11.42 2.77
N ASN A 118 21.49 11.82 3.97
CA ASN A 118 20.64 12.99 4.21
C ASN A 118 19.28 12.98 3.49
N HIS A 119 18.86 11.84 2.94
CA HIS A 119 17.49 11.71 2.44
C HIS A 119 16.54 11.80 3.62
N ARG A 120 15.60 12.74 3.57
CA ARG A 120 14.64 12.99 4.63
C ARG A 120 13.24 12.66 4.13
N VAL A 121 12.57 11.76 4.84
CA VAL A 121 11.14 11.51 4.68
C VAL A 121 10.42 12.33 5.75
N THR A 122 9.71 13.36 5.34
CA THR A 122 8.99 14.29 6.23
C THR A 122 7.50 13.99 6.34
N GLY A 123 6.98 13.13 5.45
CA GLY A 123 5.57 12.74 5.45
C GLY A 123 5.22 11.80 4.30
N ILE A 124 3.92 11.47 4.24
CA ILE A 124 3.29 10.67 3.19
C ILE A 124 2.42 11.61 2.34
N GLU A 125 2.46 11.46 1.02
CA GLU A 125 1.72 12.29 0.05
C GLU A 125 0.69 11.42 -0.71
N ASP A 126 -0.54 11.92 -0.83
CA ASP A 126 -1.62 11.28 -1.60
C ASP A 126 -1.74 11.84 -3.03
N ASP A 127 -0.90 12.80 -3.40
CA ASP A 127 -0.89 13.40 -4.73
C ASP A 127 -0.35 12.40 -5.76
N TYR A 128 -1.21 12.05 -6.72
CA TYR A 128 -0.90 11.11 -7.78
C TYR A 128 -0.05 11.71 -8.89
N ASP A 129 0.18 13.04 -8.92
CA ASP A 129 0.98 13.64 -9.97
C ASP A 129 2.50 13.33 -9.79
N LEU A 130 2.88 12.68 -8.68
CA LEU A 130 4.24 12.21 -8.34
C LEU A 130 5.36 13.21 -8.64
N GLY A 131 5.04 14.50 -8.69
CA GLY A 131 5.98 15.49 -9.22
C GLY A 131 5.41 16.59 -10.12
N GLY A 132 4.13 16.94 -9.99
CA GLY A 132 3.55 18.12 -10.64
C GLY A 132 4.23 19.44 -10.25
N ALA A 133 3.54 20.58 -10.40
CA ALA A 133 4.12 21.91 -10.15
C ALA A 133 4.71 22.11 -8.73
N ALA A 134 4.40 21.22 -7.76
CA ALA A 134 4.92 21.19 -6.40
C ALA A 134 5.59 19.85 -6.03
N SER A 135 6.33 19.23 -6.97
CA SER A 135 7.07 17.99 -6.74
C SER A 135 7.94 18.04 -5.47
N SER A 136 7.77 17.08 -4.55
CA SER A 136 8.64 16.93 -3.38
C SER A 136 9.43 15.63 -3.44
N HIS A 137 10.75 15.72 -3.28
CA HIS A 137 11.63 14.57 -3.12
C HIS A 137 11.76 14.11 -1.65
N GLU A 138 11.05 14.78 -0.75
CA GLU A 138 11.14 14.57 0.70
C GLU A 138 9.93 13.83 1.29
N ARG A 139 9.00 13.38 0.44
CA ARG A 139 7.76 12.71 0.84
C ARG A 139 7.59 11.40 0.08
N LEU A 140 6.99 10.41 0.73
CA LEU A 140 6.69 9.11 0.12
C LEU A 140 5.28 9.10 -0.45
N PRO A 141 5.06 8.67 -1.70
CA PRO A 141 3.71 8.57 -2.26
C PRO A 141 2.94 7.39 -1.65
N THR A 142 1.63 7.52 -1.52
CA THR A 142 0.79 6.37 -1.16
C THR A 142 0.64 5.37 -2.31
N GLN A 143 0.28 4.14 -1.98
CA GLN A 143 -0.05 3.11 -2.98
C GLN A 143 -1.19 3.56 -3.91
N LYS A 144 -2.14 4.37 -3.39
CA LYS A 144 -3.19 4.98 -4.20
C LYS A 144 -2.61 5.99 -5.20
N ALA A 145 -1.76 6.91 -4.74
CA ALA A 145 -1.11 7.90 -5.61
C ALA A 145 -0.29 7.23 -6.73
N VAL A 146 0.48 6.18 -6.40
CA VAL A 146 1.22 5.39 -7.39
C VAL A 146 0.28 4.72 -8.40
N LYS A 147 -0.82 4.11 -7.93
CA LYS A 147 -1.80 3.46 -8.81
C LYS A 147 -2.43 4.47 -9.78
N ASP A 148 -2.91 5.60 -9.25
CA ASP A 148 -3.54 6.65 -10.05
C ASP A 148 -2.55 7.21 -11.10
N TYR A 149 -1.27 7.39 -10.75
CA TYR A 149 -0.22 7.81 -11.69
C TYR A 149 -0.01 6.80 -12.82
N VAL A 150 0.10 5.51 -12.48
CA VAL A 150 0.29 4.40 -13.43
C VAL A 150 -0.92 4.27 -14.34
N ASP A 151 -2.14 4.36 -13.81
CA ASP A 151 -3.36 4.36 -14.61
C ASP A 151 -3.39 5.56 -15.57
N LEU A 152 -2.95 6.74 -15.12
CA LEU A 152 -2.91 7.94 -15.97
C LEU A 152 -1.84 7.89 -17.07
N HIS A 153 -0.65 7.35 -16.77
CA HIS A 153 0.53 7.51 -17.63
C HIS A 153 1.05 6.22 -18.27
N ALA A 154 0.70 5.04 -17.76
CA ALA A 154 1.38 3.79 -18.11
C ALA A 154 0.52 2.74 -18.82
N SER A 155 -0.69 3.05 -19.28
CA SER A 155 -1.49 2.05 -20.02
C SER A 155 -1.29 2.12 -21.55
N PRO A 156 -0.62 1.13 -22.18
CA PRO A 156 -0.67 0.93 -23.63
C PRO A 156 -1.99 0.28 -24.10
N PHE A 157 -2.79 -0.33 -23.22
CA PHE A 157 -4.11 -0.89 -23.54
C PHE A 157 -5.01 -0.92 -22.30
N GLY A 158 -6.00 -0.02 -22.25
CA GLY A 158 -7.04 0.01 -21.21
C GLY A 158 -6.80 1.08 -20.16
N PHE A 159 -7.51 2.20 -20.32
CA PHE A 159 -7.60 3.36 -19.44
C PHE A 159 -6.27 4.01 -19.06
N GLY A 160 -5.91 5.07 -19.81
CA GLY A 160 -4.69 5.87 -19.64
C GLY A 160 -4.14 6.45 -20.95
N GLY A 161 -4.48 5.84 -22.09
CA GLY A 161 -4.10 6.31 -23.42
C GLY A 161 -5.31 6.64 -24.31
N ARG A 162 -5.07 7.17 -25.51
CA ARG A 162 -6.09 7.35 -26.56
C ARG A 162 -6.48 6.01 -27.23
N THR A 163 -6.33 4.87 -26.54
CA THR A 163 -6.69 3.54 -27.06
C THR A 163 -7.58 2.80 -26.07
N PHE A 164 -8.78 2.43 -26.52
CA PHE A 164 -9.79 1.72 -25.74
C PHE A 164 -9.99 0.31 -26.29
N THR A 165 -10.22 -0.67 -25.42
CA THR A 165 -10.69 -2.00 -25.80
C THR A 165 -12.02 -2.25 -25.13
N VAL A 166 -13.05 -2.53 -25.93
CA VAL A 166 -14.42 -2.75 -25.45
C VAL A 166 -14.76 -4.24 -25.61
N ARG A 167 -15.21 -4.87 -24.53
CA ARG A 167 -15.51 -6.33 -24.47
C ARG A 167 -16.90 -6.65 -23.95
N ASP A 168 -17.56 -5.70 -23.29
CA ASP A 168 -18.89 -5.85 -22.72
C ASP A 168 -19.66 -4.53 -22.80
N GLN A 169 -20.95 -4.57 -22.47
CA GLN A 169 -21.83 -3.41 -22.54
C GLN A 169 -21.42 -2.30 -21.56
N GLU A 170 -20.87 -2.65 -20.40
CA GLU A 170 -20.41 -1.67 -19.41
C GLU A 170 -19.24 -0.84 -19.95
N ALA A 171 -18.23 -1.50 -20.51
CA ALA A 171 -17.10 -0.83 -21.16
C ALA A 171 -17.54 -0.02 -22.39
N PHE A 172 -18.55 -0.50 -23.13
CA PHE A 172 -19.12 0.24 -24.25
C PHE A 172 -19.76 1.55 -23.79
N GLU A 173 -20.54 1.51 -22.71
CA GLU A 173 -21.19 2.69 -22.12
C GLU A 173 -20.19 3.67 -21.51
N GLN A 174 -19.08 3.19 -20.96
CA GLN A 174 -18.02 4.08 -20.46
C GLN A 174 -17.36 4.88 -21.61
N VAL A 175 -17.24 4.30 -22.81
CA VAL A 175 -16.62 4.96 -23.96
C VAL A 175 -17.61 5.82 -24.73
N PHE A 176 -18.82 5.30 -24.97
CA PHE A 176 -19.80 5.93 -25.86
C PHE A 176 -20.97 6.58 -25.13
N GLY A 177 -21.26 6.24 -23.87
CA GLY A 177 -22.49 6.56 -23.14
C GLY A 177 -22.44 7.78 -22.20
N SER A 178 -21.43 8.64 -22.28
CA SER A 178 -21.33 9.81 -21.39
C SER A 178 -22.31 10.93 -21.80
N GLY A 179 -23.38 11.13 -21.03
CA GLY A 179 -24.33 12.23 -21.22
C GLY A 179 -25.29 12.04 -22.41
N SER A 180 -25.87 13.14 -22.91
CA SER A 180 -26.86 13.11 -24.00
C SER A 180 -26.24 12.99 -25.41
N GLU A 181 -25.00 13.45 -25.58
CA GLU A 181 -24.17 13.29 -26.78
C GLU A 181 -22.72 13.14 -26.30
N THR A 182 -22.03 12.07 -26.73
CA THR A 182 -20.63 11.82 -26.36
C THR A 182 -19.70 12.33 -27.44
N THR A 183 -18.65 13.07 -27.08
CA THR A 183 -17.58 13.43 -28.01
C THR A 183 -16.32 12.61 -27.73
N ILE A 184 -15.89 11.83 -28.71
CA ILE A 184 -14.64 11.08 -28.64
C ILE A 184 -13.49 12.03 -28.96
N ALA A 185 -12.47 12.05 -28.09
CA ALA A 185 -11.30 12.90 -28.25
C ALA A 185 -10.54 12.59 -29.57
N PRO A 186 -9.83 13.56 -30.18
CA PRO A 186 -9.06 13.33 -31.40
C PRO A 186 -8.05 12.19 -31.26
N TYR A 187 -7.65 11.55 -32.35
CA TYR A 187 -6.61 10.50 -32.42
C TYR A 187 -6.87 9.33 -31.45
N THR A 188 -8.13 9.01 -31.22
CA THR A 188 -8.54 7.90 -30.35
C THR A 188 -8.76 6.63 -31.16
N THR A 189 -8.15 5.52 -30.74
CA THR A 189 -8.38 4.18 -31.29
C THR A 189 -9.31 3.40 -30.36
N ILE A 190 -10.35 2.79 -30.89
CA ILE A 190 -11.30 1.96 -30.15
C ILE A 190 -11.33 0.58 -30.81
N LEU A 191 -10.96 -0.44 -30.05
CA LEU A 191 -11.02 -1.84 -30.45
C LEU A 191 -12.33 -2.43 -29.93
N LEU A 192 -13.27 -2.69 -30.84
CA LEU A 192 -14.54 -3.34 -30.52
C LEU A 192 -14.41 -4.86 -30.66
N MET A 193 -14.32 -5.55 -29.53
CA MET A 193 -14.36 -7.01 -29.51
C MET A 193 -15.80 -7.50 -29.69
N PRO A 194 -16.04 -8.77 -30.03
CA PRO A 194 -17.36 -9.35 -29.89
C PRO A 194 -17.80 -9.24 -28.41
N PRO A 195 -19.01 -8.75 -28.11
CA PRO A 195 -19.45 -8.64 -26.73
C PRO A 195 -19.47 -10.02 -26.08
N ALA A 196 -18.90 -10.13 -24.87
CA ALA A 196 -19.02 -11.36 -24.09
C ALA A 196 -20.52 -11.67 -23.90
N GLU A 197 -20.93 -12.90 -24.20
CA GLU A 197 -22.31 -13.33 -24.02
C GLU A 197 -22.77 -13.03 -22.60
N SER A 198 -23.88 -12.29 -22.47
CA SER A 198 -24.66 -12.23 -21.24
C SER A 198 -25.25 -13.60 -20.96
N ALA A 199 -24.50 -14.48 -20.30
CA ALA A 199 -24.95 -15.56 -19.42
C ALA A 199 -26.14 -16.46 -19.88
N GLN A 200 -26.28 -16.74 -21.18
CA GLN A 200 -27.17 -17.79 -21.68
C GLN A 200 -26.44 -18.60 -22.77
N PRO A 201 -25.63 -19.62 -22.39
CA PRO A 201 -24.81 -20.41 -23.31
C PRO A 201 -25.57 -21.17 -24.42
N ASN A 202 -26.91 -21.08 -24.46
CA ASN A 202 -27.79 -21.87 -25.32
C ASN A 202 -28.88 -21.04 -26.03
N ALA A 203 -28.77 -19.70 -26.07
CA ALA A 203 -29.72 -18.91 -26.84
C ALA A 203 -29.39 -19.07 -28.35
N VAL A 204 -30.30 -19.70 -29.10
CA VAL A 204 -30.25 -19.75 -30.57
C VAL A 204 -31.18 -18.65 -31.08
N VAL A 205 -30.64 -17.66 -31.80
CA VAL A 205 -31.47 -16.67 -32.49
C VAL A 205 -31.86 -17.26 -33.84
N VAL A 206 -33.13 -17.65 -33.98
CA VAL A 206 -33.68 -18.11 -35.26
C VAL A 206 -33.92 -16.88 -36.14
N GLY A 207 -32.99 -16.60 -37.06
CA GLY A 207 -33.17 -15.58 -38.09
C GLY A 207 -33.86 -16.17 -39.31
N ASN A 208 -35.03 -15.62 -39.67
CA ASN A 208 -35.62 -15.87 -41.00
C ASN A 208 -34.85 -15.02 -42.03
N ASP A 209 -33.76 -15.56 -42.57
CA ASP A 209 -33.14 -15.03 -43.78
C ASP A 209 -34.01 -15.41 -44.99
N PRO A 210 -34.54 -14.45 -45.78
CA PRO A 210 -35.36 -14.75 -46.95
C PRO A 210 -34.64 -15.53 -48.06
N GLY A 211 -33.32 -15.72 -47.97
CA GLY A 211 -32.50 -16.36 -49.01
C GLY A 211 -32.05 -17.80 -48.76
N ILE A 212 -32.29 -18.40 -47.59
CA ILE A 212 -31.68 -19.70 -47.25
C ILE A 212 -32.72 -20.67 -46.65
N ALA A 213 -33.03 -21.73 -47.40
CA ALA A 213 -33.92 -22.80 -46.97
C ALA A 213 -33.17 -23.83 -46.07
N SER A 214 -32.88 -23.46 -44.82
CA SER A 214 -32.53 -24.34 -43.69
C SER A 214 -32.43 -23.49 -42.42
N PRO A 215 -32.79 -23.97 -41.21
CA PRO A 215 -32.57 -23.21 -39.99
C PRO A 215 -31.07 -23.12 -39.74
N ASN A 216 -30.49 -21.95 -40.02
CA ASN A 216 -29.12 -21.66 -39.63
C ASN A 216 -29.11 -21.38 -38.12
N GLU A 217 -28.81 -22.40 -37.32
CA GLU A 217 -28.56 -22.27 -35.88
C GLU A 217 -27.20 -21.59 -35.66
N TRP A 218 -27.17 -20.26 -35.76
CA TRP A 218 -26.03 -19.48 -35.30
C TRP A 218 -26.14 -19.28 -33.78
N PRO A 219 -25.01 -19.35 -33.03
CA PRO A 219 -25.02 -18.96 -31.62
C PRO A 219 -25.56 -17.53 -31.51
N ALA A 220 -26.33 -17.21 -30.46
CA ALA A 220 -26.83 -15.86 -30.23
C ALA A 220 -25.67 -14.87 -30.21
N VAL A 221 -25.56 -14.06 -31.26
CA VAL A 221 -24.61 -12.96 -31.31
C VAL A 221 -25.18 -11.86 -30.41
N SER A 222 -24.53 -11.61 -29.28
CA SER A 222 -24.80 -10.44 -28.45
C SER A 222 -24.45 -9.17 -29.24
N SER A 223 -25.05 -8.04 -28.86
CA SER A 223 -24.77 -6.75 -29.49
C SER A 223 -24.53 -5.68 -28.43
N TYR A 224 -23.73 -4.68 -28.79
CA TYR A 224 -23.64 -3.46 -28.01
C TYR A 224 -24.85 -2.58 -28.28
N VAL A 225 -25.38 -1.95 -27.24
CA VAL A 225 -26.49 -1.00 -27.37
C VAL A 225 -25.94 0.43 -27.33
N LEU A 226 -26.15 1.18 -28.42
CA LEU A 226 -25.84 2.60 -28.52
C LEU A 226 -26.99 3.42 -27.94
N LYS A 227 -26.75 4.06 -26.78
CA LYS A 227 -27.74 4.78 -25.98
C LYS A 227 -27.76 6.31 -26.20
N ASN A 228 -26.85 6.82 -27.02
CA ASN A 228 -26.72 8.24 -27.31
C ASN A 228 -25.94 8.43 -28.63
N SER A 229 -26.03 9.64 -29.20
CA SER A 229 -25.24 9.98 -30.38
C SER A 229 -23.77 10.21 -30.01
N VAL A 230 -22.87 9.84 -30.92
CA VAL A 230 -21.42 9.89 -30.68
C VAL A 230 -20.75 10.75 -31.75
N ARG A 231 -20.11 11.83 -31.34
CA ARG A 231 -19.31 12.71 -32.18
C ARG A 231 -17.87 12.22 -32.25
N LEU A 232 -17.39 11.99 -33.47
CA LEU A 232 -16.04 11.50 -33.75
C LEU A 232 -15.16 12.67 -34.18
N SER A 233 -14.11 12.95 -33.41
CA SER A 233 -13.13 13.99 -33.72
C SER A 233 -12.06 13.53 -34.73
N ASN A 234 -11.14 14.43 -35.09
CA ASN A 234 -10.03 14.15 -36.00
C ASN A 234 -9.27 12.88 -35.65
N GLY A 235 -9.05 11.99 -36.61
CA GLY A 235 -8.20 10.80 -36.46
C GLY A 235 -8.77 9.69 -35.57
N VAL A 236 -10.06 9.73 -35.21
CA VAL A 236 -10.68 8.65 -34.44
C VAL A 236 -10.80 7.37 -35.28
N SER A 237 -10.35 6.24 -34.73
CA SER A 237 -10.43 4.92 -35.35
C SER A 237 -11.30 3.98 -34.52
N ILE A 238 -12.32 3.36 -35.10
CA ILE A 238 -13.17 2.33 -34.47
C ILE A 238 -13.00 1.03 -35.26
N ILE A 239 -12.24 0.09 -34.70
CA ILE A 239 -11.85 -1.15 -35.36
C ILE A 239 -12.54 -2.32 -34.65
N GLY A 240 -13.45 -2.97 -35.36
CA GLY A 240 -14.13 -4.17 -34.89
C GLY A 240 -13.39 -5.44 -35.25
N PHE A 241 -13.63 -6.50 -34.48
CA PHE A 241 -13.03 -7.80 -34.74
C PHE A 241 -13.57 -8.46 -36.03
N ASN A 242 -14.89 -8.48 -36.20
CA ASN A 242 -15.55 -8.97 -37.41
C ASN A 242 -16.99 -8.45 -37.52
N ILE A 243 -17.43 -8.11 -38.73
CA ILE A 243 -18.79 -7.61 -39.02
C ILE A 243 -19.92 -8.55 -38.54
N ARG A 244 -19.69 -9.87 -38.48
CA ARG A 244 -20.72 -10.85 -38.10
C ARG A 244 -20.95 -10.95 -36.59
N THR A 245 -19.96 -10.59 -35.79
CA THR A 245 -19.99 -10.82 -34.33
C THR A 245 -19.85 -9.54 -33.52
N THR A 246 -19.30 -8.49 -34.11
CA THR A 246 -19.18 -7.17 -33.50
C THR A 246 -20.31 -6.30 -34.03
N ILE A 247 -21.46 -6.33 -33.34
CA ILE A 247 -22.68 -5.63 -33.75
C ILE A 247 -22.99 -4.52 -32.74
N VAL A 248 -23.26 -3.32 -33.24
CA VAL A 248 -23.75 -2.17 -32.48
C VAL A 248 -25.18 -1.90 -32.94
N VAL A 249 -26.15 -2.03 -32.04
CA VAL A 249 -27.57 -1.75 -32.29
C VAL A 249 -27.92 -0.40 -31.63
N LYS A 250 -28.59 0.49 -32.35
CA LYS A 250 -29.07 1.74 -31.75
C LYS A 250 -30.33 1.52 -30.91
N GLU A 251 -30.39 2.14 -29.73
CA GLU A 251 -31.56 2.06 -28.84
C GLU A 251 -32.74 2.89 -29.35
N ARG A 252 -32.46 4.02 -30.00
CA ARG A 252 -33.45 4.96 -30.51
C ARG A 252 -33.14 5.40 -31.93
N ALA A 253 -34.17 5.89 -32.63
CA ALA A 253 -34.08 6.26 -34.04
C ALA A 253 -33.03 7.35 -34.30
N GLU A 254 -32.83 8.26 -33.36
CA GLU A 254 -31.95 9.43 -33.47
C GLU A 254 -30.46 9.15 -33.21
N HIS A 255 -30.12 8.04 -32.55
CA HIS A 255 -28.72 7.74 -32.19
C HIS A 255 -27.91 7.33 -33.41
N ARG A 256 -26.76 8.00 -33.58
CA ARG A 256 -25.90 7.88 -34.75
C ARG A 256 -24.47 8.32 -34.43
N PHE A 257 -23.55 8.01 -35.32
CA PHE A 257 -22.20 8.56 -35.32
C PHE A 257 -22.17 9.87 -36.11
N ILE A 258 -21.55 10.91 -35.55
CA ILE A 258 -21.52 12.27 -36.09
C ILE A 258 -20.07 12.62 -36.42
N ILE A 259 -19.83 13.00 -37.68
CA ILE A 259 -18.54 13.53 -38.15
C ILE A 259 -18.82 14.91 -38.72
N GLU A 260 -18.56 15.94 -37.93
CA GLU A 260 -18.97 17.30 -38.26
C GLU A 260 -17.79 18.26 -38.06
N GLY A 261 -17.33 18.87 -39.14
CA GLY A 261 -16.45 20.04 -39.12
C GLY A 261 -17.25 21.34 -39.09
N SER A 262 -16.61 22.46 -38.72
CA SER A 262 -17.28 23.75 -38.59
C SER A 262 -17.42 24.51 -39.91
N SER A 263 -16.56 24.23 -40.89
CA SER A 263 -16.59 24.83 -42.22
C SER A 263 -15.78 24.02 -43.22
N ALA A 264 -15.81 24.41 -44.50
CA ALA A 264 -14.94 23.81 -45.52
C ALA A 264 -13.43 24.04 -45.27
N ALA A 265 -13.05 25.00 -44.41
CA ALA A 265 -11.66 25.26 -44.02
C ALA A 265 -11.29 24.61 -42.67
N ASP A 266 -12.27 24.08 -41.94
CA ASP A 266 -12.11 23.45 -40.62
C ASP A 266 -12.93 22.15 -40.61
N THR A 267 -12.42 21.19 -41.36
CA THR A 267 -13.04 19.89 -41.56
C THR A 267 -12.64 18.91 -40.48
N THR A 268 -13.54 18.01 -40.09
CA THR A 268 -13.15 16.84 -39.31
C THR A 268 -12.53 15.79 -40.23
N TYR A 269 -11.31 15.33 -39.94
CA TYR A 269 -10.56 14.47 -40.88
C TYR A 269 -10.07 13.15 -40.30
N GLY A 270 -9.85 12.17 -41.17
CA GLY A 270 -9.13 10.94 -40.83
C GLY A 270 -9.89 9.99 -39.89
N VAL A 271 -11.21 10.07 -39.84
CA VAL A 271 -12.03 9.10 -39.10
C VAL A 271 -12.05 7.76 -39.83
N HIS A 272 -11.74 6.67 -39.13
CA HIS A 272 -11.69 5.32 -39.70
C HIS A 272 -12.58 4.36 -38.92
N CYS A 273 -13.58 3.76 -39.56
CA CYS A 273 -14.44 2.74 -38.98
C CYS A 273 -14.39 1.47 -39.85
N GLU A 274 -14.04 0.32 -39.29
CA GLU A 274 -14.03 -0.95 -40.03
C GLU A 274 -14.25 -2.17 -39.12
N GLY A 275 -14.70 -3.29 -39.68
CA GLY A 275 -14.71 -4.57 -38.97
C GLY A 275 -15.85 -4.78 -37.97
N TRP A 276 -16.87 -3.93 -37.97
CA TRP A 276 -18.09 -4.07 -37.16
C TRP A 276 -19.35 -3.72 -37.97
N THR A 277 -20.52 -4.08 -37.44
CA THR A 277 -21.82 -3.78 -38.04
C THR A 277 -22.58 -2.76 -37.21
N PHE A 278 -23.09 -1.71 -37.85
CA PHE A 278 -24.10 -0.82 -37.28
C PHE A 278 -25.48 -1.32 -37.68
N ASN A 279 -26.27 -1.79 -36.73
CA ASN A 279 -27.64 -2.23 -36.96
C ASN A 279 -28.62 -1.14 -36.52
N GLY A 280 -29.40 -0.61 -37.47
CA GLY A 280 -30.41 0.41 -37.23
C GLY A 280 -31.61 -0.05 -36.38
N GLY A 281 -31.70 -1.33 -36.00
CA GLY A 281 -32.76 -1.86 -35.14
C GLY A 281 -34.16 -1.81 -35.78
N ALA A 282 -34.23 -1.69 -37.11
CA ALA A 282 -35.47 -1.40 -37.84
C ALA A 282 -36.19 -0.11 -37.39
N LEU A 283 -35.46 0.85 -36.81
CA LEU A 283 -36.00 2.13 -36.36
C LEU A 283 -35.89 3.18 -37.48
N GLU A 284 -37.04 3.67 -37.96
CA GLU A 284 -37.11 4.73 -38.97
C GLU A 284 -36.65 6.09 -38.41
N PHE A 285 -35.80 6.79 -39.17
CA PHE A 285 -35.34 8.15 -38.84
C PHE A 285 -35.76 9.12 -39.93
N GLN A 286 -36.42 10.23 -39.55
CA GLN A 286 -36.99 11.22 -40.48
C GLN A 286 -35.97 12.27 -40.97
N GLY A 287 -34.72 12.20 -40.51
CA GLY A 287 -33.64 13.12 -40.89
C GLY A 287 -32.56 12.49 -41.78
N ASN A 288 -31.54 13.28 -42.13
CA ASN A 288 -30.40 12.80 -42.91
C ASN A 288 -29.45 11.99 -42.04
N GLY A 289 -28.98 10.85 -42.56
CA GLY A 289 -28.00 9.99 -41.90
C GLY A 289 -28.62 9.05 -40.86
N GLY A 290 -28.76 7.78 -41.22
CA GLY A 290 -29.34 6.76 -40.33
C GLY A 290 -28.34 6.10 -39.37
N ALA A 291 -27.10 5.95 -39.82
CA ALA A 291 -25.98 5.38 -39.05
C ALA A 291 -24.87 6.42 -38.83
N PHE A 292 -24.51 7.13 -39.90
CA PHE A 292 -23.56 8.23 -39.88
C PHE A 292 -24.19 9.52 -40.39
N TYR A 293 -23.87 10.63 -39.74
CA TYR A 293 -24.13 11.98 -40.21
C TYR A 293 -22.80 12.67 -40.47
N LEU A 294 -22.59 13.15 -41.71
CA LEU A 294 -21.34 13.76 -42.14
C LEU A 294 -21.58 15.18 -42.67
N THR A 295 -20.81 16.14 -42.16
CA THR A 295 -20.77 17.53 -42.62
C THR A 295 -19.33 18.02 -42.52
N HIS A 296 -18.78 18.61 -43.58
CA HIS A 296 -17.38 19.08 -43.60
C HIS A 296 -16.38 18.01 -43.12
N ALA A 297 -16.43 16.81 -43.71
CA ALA A 297 -15.59 15.67 -43.35
C ALA A 297 -14.61 15.31 -44.49
N GLU A 298 -13.35 15.03 -44.16
CA GLU A 298 -12.29 14.72 -45.13
C GLU A 298 -11.52 13.45 -44.78
N ASN A 299 -11.08 12.69 -45.80
CA ASN A 299 -10.25 11.49 -45.63
C ASN A 299 -10.84 10.46 -44.62
N CYS A 300 -12.15 10.35 -44.56
CA CYS A 300 -12.83 9.37 -43.70
C CYS A 300 -13.00 8.03 -44.43
N VAL A 301 -12.79 6.92 -43.72
CA VAL A 301 -13.02 5.55 -44.21
C VAL A 301 -14.11 4.93 -43.35
N LEU A 302 -15.30 4.72 -43.93
CA LEU A 302 -16.44 4.10 -43.24
C LEU A 302 -16.74 2.73 -43.87
N ASN A 303 -15.98 1.73 -43.47
CA ASN A 303 -16.03 0.35 -43.94
C ASN A 303 -16.64 -0.60 -42.89
N CYS A 304 -17.69 -0.14 -42.21
CA CYS A 304 -18.54 -0.96 -41.36
C CYS A 304 -19.77 -1.43 -42.16
N ALA A 305 -20.32 -2.60 -41.82
CA ALA A 305 -21.58 -3.06 -42.41
C ALA A 305 -22.77 -2.30 -41.79
N MET A 306 -23.85 -2.11 -42.58
CA MET A 306 -25.05 -1.37 -42.20
C MET A 306 -26.31 -2.12 -42.62
#